data_AF-A0A529WKQ2-F1
#
_entry.id   AF-A0A529WKQ2-F1
#
_cell.length_a   1.000
_cell.length_b   1.000
_cell.length_c   1.000
_cell.angle_alpha   90.00
_cell.angle_beta   90.00
_cell.angle_gamma   90.00
#
_symmetry.space_group_name_H-M   'P 1'
#
loop_
_entity.id
_entity.type
_entity.pdbx_description
1 polymer ?
#
loop_
_entity_poly.entity_id
_entity_poly.type
_entity_poly.pdbx_seq_one_letter_code
_entity_poly.pdbx_strand_id
1 'polypeptide(L)'
;MARFLAIPSALFVLLSVHGVHAADCSGDTRQEHHVGNFNFVTSSWVEEVGNRRRYVSCVANLDPDSDLLVTWLIPGPYDSYVPDGEAALTPRLRDDLNPRPVDGCLKYANLGATTTAEFLGTEEDGARNNADNSCGQKSSAIQEKKTAAGGLPPEPYADDIRIFFPSDPSHPHDTMLEVTGKVGIKAEGGSYTSFFDYSARPYKDRPDGRLEDVMIAPSFGKDSPFLDAFMASNKPSYTLEKRATITFTVSGSADHKWQSVEGFYYFVNSKSGQVLSALPVPLLQDTGK
;
A
#
# COMPACT_ATOMS: atom_id res chain seq x y z
N MET A 1 19.92 28.06 -67.20
CA MET A 1 18.76 27.27 -66.73
C MET A 1 19.28 26.18 -65.81
N ALA A 2 19.28 26.41 -64.49
CA ALA A 2 19.73 25.43 -63.50
C ALA A 2 18.51 24.64 -63.01
N ARG A 3 18.53 23.31 -63.17
CA ARG A 3 17.53 22.40 -62.61
C ARG A 3 18.00 21.94 -61.22
N PHE A 4 17.27 22.31 -60.18
CA PHE A 4 17.44 21.74 -58.84
C PHE A 4 16.57 20.49 -58.71
N LEU A 5 17.22 19.36 -58.37
CA LEU A 5 16.58 18.12 -57.95
C LEU A 5 16.38 18.18 -56.43
N ALA A 6 15.13 18.09 -55.97
CA ALA A 6 14.79 17.97 -54.56
C ALA A 6 14.80 16.48 -54.16
N ILE A 7 15.58 16.14 -53.14
CA ILE A 7 15.59 14.81 -52.50
C ILE A 7 14.60 14.86 -51.34
N PRO A 8 13.62 13.94 -51.24
CA PRO A 8 12.74 13.89 -50.08
C PRO A 8 13.48 13.23 -48.91
N SER A 9 13.64 13.98 -47.82
CA SER A 9 14.10 13.46 -46.54
C SER A 9 13.01 12.55 -45.94
N ALA A 10 13.23 11.25 -45.97
CA ALA A 10 12.41 10.28 -45.25
C ALA A 10 12.65 10.43 -43.74
N LEU A 11 11.63 10.92 -43.04
CA LEU A 11 11.60 11.04 -41.58
C LEU A 11 11.37 9.63 -41.00
N PHE A 12 12.44 8.96 -40.56
CA PHE A 12 12.34 7.72 -39.78
C PHE A 12 11.86 8.07 -38.36
N VAL A 13 10.58 7.83 -38.09
CA VAL A 13 10.05 7.83 -36.72
C VAL A 13 10.54 6.55 -36.05
N LEU A 14 11.58 6.67 -35.23
CA LEU A 14 11.97 5.62 -34.29
C LEU A 14 10.88 5.53 -33.21
N LEU A 15 9.99 4.54 -33.36
CA LEU A 15 9.11 4.11 -32.28
C LEU A 15 9.99 3.49 -31.20
N SER A 16 10.24 4.25 -30.14
CA SER A 16 10.83 3.73 -28.90
C SER A 16 9.88 2.71 -28.31
N VAL A 17 10.15 1.43 -28.57
CA VAL A 17 9.52 0.31 -27.87
C VAL A 17 10.01 0.39 -26.43
N HIS A 18 9.23 1.04 -25.57
CA HIS A 18 9.43 0.94 -24.14
C HIS A 18 9.04 -0.50 -23.79
N GLY A 19 10.05 -1.36 -23.61
CA GLY A 19 9.83 -2.65 -22.98
C GLY A 19 9.14 -2.38 -21.64
N VAL A 20 7.91 -2.84 -21.51
CA VAL A 20 7.21 -2.87 -20.22
C VAL A 20 7.99 -3.86 -19.37
N HIS A 21 8.96 -3.35 -18.62
CA HIS A 21 9.47 -4.11 -17.48
C HIS A 21 8.25 -4.34 -16.59
N ALA A 22 7.85 -5.60 -16.43
CA ALA A 22 6.95 -5.99 -15.36
C ALA A 22 7.46 -5.32 -14.08
N ALA A 23 6.57 -4.70 -13.30
CA ALA A 23 6.97 -4.04 -12.08
C ALA A 23 7.67 -5.06 -11.17
N ASP A 24 8.99 -4.93 -11.00
CA ASP A 24 9.80 -5.95 -10.37
C ASP A 24 9.75 -5.78 -8.84
N CYS A 25 9.24 -6.80 -8.15
CA CYS A 25 9.37 -6.93 -6.70
C CYS A 25 10.79 -7.40 -6.32
N SER A 26 11.80 -6.58 -6.61
CA SER A 26 13.22 -6.89 -6.43
C SER A 26 13.71 -6.66 -4.99
N GLY A 27 13.03 -7.23 -4.00
CA GLY A 27 13.41 -7.13 -2.58
C GLY A 27 14.20 -8.34 -2.05
N ASP A 28 14.60 -8.26 -0.78
CA ASP A 28 15.47 -9.20 -0.08
C ASP A 28 14.84 -10.60 0.14
N THR A 29 13.51 -10.67 0.22
CA THR A 29 12.78 -11.93 0.48
C THR A 29 12.01 -12.44 -0.74
N ARG A 30 12.53 -12.19 -1.94
CA ARG A 30 11.85 -12.54 -3.19
C ARG A 30 11.52 -14.04 -3.26
N GLN A 31 10.25 -14.35 -3.45
CA GLN A 31 9.72 -15.71 -3.58
C GLN A 31 8.75 -15.76 -4.76
N GLU A 32 8.87 -16.81 -5.58
CA GLU A 32 7.95 -17.09 -6.68
C GLU A 32 6.87 -18.06 -6.21
N HIS A 33 5.64 -17.79 -6.63
CA HIS A 33 4.48 -18.59 -6.30
C HIS A 33 3.84 -19.09 -7.59
N HIS A 34 3.66 -20.40 -7.66
CA HIS A 34 2.94 -21.07 -8.73
C HIS A 34 1.77 -21.82 -8.11
N VAL A 35 0.61 -21.18 -8.01
CA VAL A 35 -0.53 -21.81 -7.36
C VAL A 35 -1.82 -21.69 -8.15
N GLY A 36 -2.39 -22.86 -8.47
CA GLY A 36 -3.49 -22.95 -9.42
C GLY A 36 -3.03 -22.48 -10.79
N ASN A 37 -3.75 -21.50 -11.35
CA ASN A 37 -3.41 -20.85 -12.62
C ASN A 37 -2.64 -19.54 -12.43
N PHE A 38 -2.22 -19.22 -11.19
CA PHE A 38 -1.56 -17.96 -10.90
C PHE A 38 -0.05 -18.12 -10.71
N ASN A 39 0.70 -17.24 -11.36
CA ASN A 39 2.13 -17.02 -11.23
C ASN A 39 2.36 -15.59 -10.73
N PHE A 40 2.91 -15.47 -9.53
CA PHE A 40 3.17 -14.17 -8.94
C PHE A 40 4.42 -14.20 -8.06
N VAL A 41 4.93 -13.02 -7.75
CA VAL A 41 6.10 -12.84 -6.90
C VAL A 41 5.69 -12.10 -5.66
N THR A 42 6.17 -12.55 -4.52
CA THR A 42 6.16 -11.77 -3.28
C THR A 42 7.58 -11.36 -2.95
N SER A 43 7.79 -10.16 -2.44
CA SER A 43 9.06 -9.77 -1.88
C SER A 43 8.89 -8.73 -0.78
N SER A 44 9.94 -8.53 0.02
CA SER A 44 9.99 -7.45 0.99
C SER A 44 11.42 -6.98 1.20
N TRP A 45 11.56 -5.75 1.64
CA TRP A 45 12.83 -5.13 2.01
C TRP A 45 12.59 -4.06 3.06
N VAL A 46 13.67 -3.52 3.61
CA VAL A 46 13.59 -2.51 4.67
C VAL A 46 14.52 -1.35 4.38
N GLU A 47 13.98 -0.14 4.50
CA GLU A 47 14.70 1.11 4.27
C GLU A 47 14.82 1.90 5.58
N GLU A 48 15.91 2.64 5.74
CA GLU A 48 16.09 3.55 6.87
C GLU A 48 15.40 4.90 6.57
N VAL A 49 14.58 5.37 7.51
CA VAL A 49 13.87 6.65 7.42
C VAL A 49 14.04 7.41 8.71
N GLY A 50 15.02 8.30 8.74
CA GLY A 50 15.40 9.03 9.95
C GLY A 50 15.79 8.08 11.08
N ASN A 51 15.03 8.10 12.17
CA ASN A 51 15.21 7.22 13.32
C ASN A 51 14.39 5.92 13.26
N ARG A 52 13.64 5.69 12.18
CA ARG A 52 12.70 4.57 12.01
C ARG A 52 13.06 3.73 10.80
N ARG A 53 12.32 2.63 10.63
CA ARG A 53 12.41 1.76 9.45
C ARG A 53 11.11 1.79 8.66
N ARG A 54 11.25 1.85 7.34
CA ARG A 54 10.17 1.66 6.39
C ARG A 54 10.25 0.23 5.88
N TYR A 55 9.29 -0.58 6.28
CA TYR A 55 9.14 -1.97 5.86
C TYR A 55 8.24 -2.01 4.64
N VAL A 56 8.72 -2.56 3.53
CA VAL A 56 7.95 -2.61 2.27
C VAL A 56 7.66 -4.06 1.91
N SER A 57 6.39 -4.38 1.70
CA SER A 57 5.96 -5.62 1.05
C SER A 57 5.53 -5.34 -0.37
N CYS A 58 5.79 -6.29 -1.26
CA CYS A 58 5.50 -6.19 -2.68
C CYS A 58 4.87 -7.50 -3.17
N VAL A 59 3.82 -7.37 -3.97
CA VAL A 59 3.24 -8.47 -4.74
C VAL A 59 3.20 -8.06 -6.21
N ALA A 60 3.87 -8.81 -7.09
CA ALA A 60 3.85 -8.58 -8.53
C ALA A 60 3.12 -9.72 -9.23
N ASN A 61 2.19 -9.38 -10.11
CA ASN A 61 1.47 -10.34 -10.92
C ASN A 61 2.25 -10.59 -12.22
N LEU A 62 2.63 -11.85 -12.46
CA LEU A 62 3.36 -12.27 -13.65
C LEU A 62 2.46 -12.90 -14.71
N ASP A 63 1.17 -13.09 -14.42
CA ASP A 63 0.26 -13.73 -15.34
C ASP A 63 -0.27 -12.75 -16.39
N PRO A 64 -0.03 -13.03 -17.68
CA PRO A 64 -0.62 -12.24 -18.76
C PRO A 64 -2.15 -12.35 -18.72
N ASP A 65 -2.82 -11.23 -19.01
CA ASP A 65 -4.28 -11.15 -19.19
C ASP A 65 -5.12 -11.57 -17.97
N SER A 66 -4.53 -11.60 -16.76
CA SER A 66 -5.21 -11.97 -15.52
C SER A 66 -5.01 -10.92 -14.43
N ASP A 67 -6.04 -10.68 -13.62
CA ASP A 67 -5.95 -9.82 -12.44
C ASP A 67 -5.84 -10.70 -11.19
N LEU A 68 -4.76 -10.51 -10.43
CA LEU A 68 -4.53 -11.24 -9.18
C LEU A 68 -5.20 -10.50 -8.02
N LEU A 69 -6.27 -11.07 -7.44
CA LEU A 69 -6.73 -10.65 -6.11
C LEU A 69 -5.81 -11.23 -5.05
N VAL A 70 -5.26 -10.39 -4.17
CA VAL A 70 -4.38 -10.83 -3.08
C VAL A 70 -4.77 -10.17 -1.76
N THR A 71 -4.71 -10.97 -0.70
CA THR A 71 -4.84 -10.53 0.69
C THR A 71 -3.69 -11.12 1.48
N TRP A 72 -2.65 -10.32 1.70
CA TRP A 72 -1.53 -10.66 2.54
C TRP A 72 -1.75 -10.06 3.93
N LEU A 73 -2.34 -10.87 4.83
CA LEU A 73 -2.91 -10.40 6.10
C LEU A 73 -1.96 -9.54 6.92
N ILE A 74 -0.68 -9.94 6.98
CA ILE A 74 0.41 -9.18 7.56
C ILE A 74 1.65 -9.43 6.70
N PRO A 75 2.27 -8.40 6.09
CA PRO A 75 1.94 -6.96 6.15
C PRO A 75 1.47 -6.35 4.84
N GLY A 76 1.18 -7.18 3.85
CA GLY A 76 1.07 -6.76 2.46
C GLY A 76 -0.31 -6.22 2.08
N PRO A 77 -0.60 -6.18 0.76
CA PRO A 77 -1.85 -5.64 0.26
C PRO A 77 -3.06 -6.42 0.80
N TYR A 78 -4.11 -5.72 1.19
CA TYR A 78 -5.34 -6.29 1.74
C TYR A 78 -6.48 -6.15 0.75
N ASP A 79 -7.01 -7.29 0.29
CA ASP A 79 -8.08 -7.41 -0.70
C ASP A 79 -7.79 -6.57 -1.97
N SER A 80 -6.52 -6.38 -2.30
CA SER A 80 -6.12 -5.55 -3.44
C SER A 80 -5.99 -6.41 -4.70
N TYR A 81 -6.35 -5.83 -5.84
CA TYR A 81 -6.06 -6.43 -7.12
C TYR A 81 -4.69 -5.98 -7.61
N VAL A 82 -3.98 -6.89 -8.28
CA VAL A 82 -2.71 -6.63 -8.96
C VAL A 82 -2.91 -7.02 -10.43
N PRO A 83 -3.16 -6.05 -11.32
CA PRO A 83 -3.33 -6.34 -12.74
C PRO A 83 -2.08 -6.96 -13.37
N ASP A 84 -2.26 -7.60 -14.52
CA ASP A 84 -1.16 -8.13 -15.34
C ASP A 84 -0.02 -7.11 -15.52
N GLY A 85 1.21 -7.57 -15.20
CA GLY A 85 2.46 -6.82 -15.34
C GLY A 85 2.66 -5.73 -14.30
N GLU A 86 1.73 -5.56 -13.36
CA GLU A 86 1.79 -4.57 -12.30
C GLU A 86 2.27 -5.18 -10.97
N ALA A 87 2.58 -4.30 -10.03
CA ALA A 87 2.91 -4.66 -8.66
C ALA A 87 2.15 -3.77 -7.67
N ALA A 88 1.76 -4.36 -6.54
CA ALA A 88 1.22 -3.66 -5.38
C ALA A 88 2.28 -3.58 -4.29
N LEU A 89 2.59 -2.34 -3.89
CA LEU A 89 3.50 -2.02 -2.80
C LEU A 89 2.71 -1.66 -1.54
N THR A 90 3.17 -2.13 -0.40
CA THR A 90 2.56 -1.83 0.90
C THR A 90 3.65 -1.43 1.89
N PRO A 91 4.00 -0.14 1.92
CA PRO A 91 4.97 0.38 2.88
C PRO A 91 4.33 0.58 4.27
N ARG A 92 5.13 0.37 5.31
CA ARG A 92 4.74 0.64 6.70
C ARG A 92 5.92 1.22 7.46
N LEU A 93 5.71 2.36 8.09
CA LEU A 93 6.69 2.97 8.99
C LEU A 93 6.60 2.33 10.37
N ARG A 94 7.74 1.86 10.90
CA ARG A 94 7.82 1.15 12.19
C ARG A 94 8.97 1.67 13.05
N ASP A 95 8.76 1.60 14.36
CA ASP A 95 9.81 1.90 15.35
C ASP A 95 10.77 0.72 15.58
N ASP A 96 10.40 -0.52 15.24
CA ASP A 96 11.31 -1.67 15.37
C ASP A 96 12.48 -1.49 14.40
N LEU A 97 13.69 -1.51 14.95
CA LEU A 97 14.94 -1.35 14.22
C LEU A 97 15.64 -2.68 13.94
N ASN A 98 15.00 -3.82 14.21
CA ASN A 98 15.56 -5.15 14.00
C ASN A 98 14.64 -5.94 13.06
N PRO A 99 14.82 -5.78 11.73
CA PRO A 99 14.08 -6.55 10.75
C PRO A 99 14.45 -8.01 10.90
N ARG A 100 13.44 -8.86 10.81
CA ARG A 100 13.59 -10.30 10.96
C ARG A 100 12.67 -11.01 9.98
N PRO A 101 13.05 -12.18 9.46
CA PRO A 101 12.15 -13.03 8.72
C PRO A 101 10.89 -13.37 9.55
N VAL A 102 9.73 -13.19 8.95
CA VAL A 102 8.42 -13.55 9.49
C VAL A 102 7.65 -14.30 8.41
N ASP A 103 7.08 -15.45 8.76
CA ASP A 103 6.17 -16.19 7.88
C ASP A 103 4.82 -15.46 7.82
N GLY A 104 4.46 -14.98 6.63
CA GLY A 104 3.19 -14.28 6.37
C GLY A 104 2.16 -15.16 5.68
N CYS A 105 0.89 -14.79 5.89
CA CYS A 105 -0.25 -15.47 5.30
C CYS A 105 -0.78 -14.75 4.07
N LEU A 106 -0.84 -15.46 2.95
CA LEU A 106 -1.39 -14.94 1.70
C LEU A 106 -2.61 -15.74 1.29
N LYS A 107 -3.71 -15.04 1.08
CA LYS A 107 -4.85 -15.53 0.31
C LYS A 107 -4.75 -14.90 -1.07
N TYR A 108 -5.02 -15.69 -2.10
CA TYR A 108 -5.10 -15.17 -3.46
C TYR A 108 -6.24 -15.82 -4.22
N ALA A 109 -6.75 -15.07 -5.20
CA ALA A 109 -7.95 -15.37 -5.97
C ALA A 109 -9.22 -15.54 -5.11
N ASN A 110 -10.35 -15.73 -5.79
CA ASN A 110 -11.65 -15.97 -5.15
C ASN A 110 -11.80 -17.40 -4.60
N LEU A 111 -10.78 -18.25 -4.73
CA LEU A 111 -10.85 -19.68 -4.42
C LEU A 111 -10.52 -20.03 -2.96
N GLY A 112 -10.15 -19.05 -2.14
CA GLY A 112 -9.81 -19.27 -0.74
C GLY A 112 -8.52 -20.07 -0.51
N ALA A 113 -7.71 -20.25 -1.56
CA ALA A 113 -6.41 -20.91 -1.46
C ALA A 113 -5.46 -20.02 -0.65
N THR A 114 -4.77 -20.65 0.31
CA THR A 114 -3.78 -20.00 1.15
C THR A 114 -2.40 -20.51 0.82
N THR A 115 -1.44 -19.60 0.75
CA THR A 115 -0.01 -19.91 0.75
C THR A 115 0.69 -19.08 1.82
N THR A 116 1.94 -19.44 2.11
CA THR A 116 2.81 -18.66 3.00
C THR A 116 3.90 -18.00 2.19
N ALA A 117 4.30 -16.79 2.57
CA ALA A 117 5.53 -16.18 2.09
C ALA A 117 6.25 -15.49 3.23
N GLU A 118 7.56 -15.64 3.24
CA GLU A 118 8.43 -14.95 4.18
C GLU A 118 8.52 -13.46 3.82
N PHE A 119 8.53 -12.59 4.84
CA PHE A 119 8.82 -11.17 4.69
C PHE A 119 9.71 -10.68 5.84
N LEU A 120 10.40 -9.56 5.62
CA LEU A 120 11.08 -8.83 6.68
C LEU A 120 10.02 -8.08 7.48
N GLY A 121 9.82 -8.52 8.71
CA GLY A 121 8.84 -7.99 9.65
C GLY A 121 9.46 -7.47 10.93
N THR A 122 8.56 -7.08 11.82
CA THR A 122 8.84 -6.68 13.21
C THR A 122 8.50 -7.83 14.17
N GLU A 123 8.89 -7.69 15.44
CA GLU A 123 8.43 -8.61 16.48
C GLU A 123 6.90 -8.68 16.59
N GLU A 124 6.22 -7.52 16.44
CA GLU A 124 4.76 -7.42 16.50
C GLU A 124 4.09 -8.17 15.35
N ASP A 125 4.67 -8.09 14.14
CA ASP A 125 4.17 -8.83 12.97
C ASP A 125 4.21 -10.34 13.23
N GLY A 126 5.32 -10.83 13.81
CA GLY A 126 5.45 -12.24 14.21
C GLY A 126 4.43 -12.64 15.28
N ALA A 127 4.21 -11.80 16.29
CA ALA A 127 3.22 -12.07 17.34
C ALA A 127 1.79 -12.17 16.77
N ARG A 128 1.42 -11.26 15.86
CA ARG A 128 0.09 -11.25 15.23
C ARG A 128 -0.14 -12.44 14.30
N ASN A 129 0.85 -12.81 13.48
CA ASN A 129 0.75 -14.00 12.63
C ASN A 129 0.54 -15.28 13.45
N ASN A 130 1.11 -15.36 14.65
CA ASN A 130 0.90 -16.48 15.57
C ASN A 130 -0.46 -16.44 16.28
N ALA A 131 -0.97 -15.25 16.60
CA ALA A 131 -2.24 -15.08 17.32
C ALA A 131 -3.46 -15.43 16.45
N ASP A 132 -3.43 -15.04 15.16
CA ASP A 132 -4.58 -15.22 14.26
C ASP A 132 -4.71 -16.66 13.72
N ASN A 133 -3.77 -17.56 14.07
CA ASN A 133 -3.68 -18.97 13.66
C ASN A 133 -3.92 -19.18 12.16
N SER A 134 -3.63 -18.16 11.35
CA SER A 134 -4.13 -18.02 9.98
C SER A 134 -3.35 -18.86 8.97
N CYS A 135 -2.16 -19.37 9.33
CA CYS A 135 -1.34 -20.26 8.49
C CYS A 135 -0.72 -21.48 9.20
N GLY A 136 -1.19 -21.83 10.40
CA GLY A 136 -0.56 -22.87 11.20
C GLY A 136 0.73 -22.38 11.88
N GLN A 137 0.94 -22.82 13.12
CA GLN A 137 2.01 -22.33 13.98
C GLN A 137 3.40 -22.61 13.39
N LYS A 138 4.19 -21.55 13.18
CA LYS A 138 5.65 -21.65 13.06
C LYS A 138 6.27 -20.49 13.83
N SER A 139 7.04 -20.82 14.87
CA SER A 139 7.64 -19.85 15.76
C SER A 139 8.75 -19.07 15.06
N SER A 140 8.61 -17.75 14.99
CA SER A 140 9.68 -16.84 14.62
C SER A 140 10.73 -16.78 15.75
N ALA A 141 12.02 -16.71 15.42
CA ALA A 141 13.07 -16.57 16.43
C ALA A 141 12.93 -15.23 17.17
N ILE A 142 12.83 -15.27 18.50
CA ILE A 142 12.76 -14.08 19.35
C ILE A 142 14.14 -13.41 19.34
N GLN A 143 14.24 -12.24 18.70
CA GLN A 143 15.39 -11.33 18.82
C GLN A 143 15.00 -10.15 19.70
N GLU A 144 15.94 -9.67 20.53
CA GLU A 144 15.74 -8.48 21.37
C GLU A 144 15.26 -7.28 20.52
N LYS A 145 14.23 -6.58 21.00
CA LYS A 145 13.64 -5.42 20.31
C LYS A 145 14.53 -4.19 20.47
N LYS A 146 15.22 -3.78 19.41
CA LYS A 146 15.79 -2.44 19.31
C LYS A 146 14.71 -1.52 18.77
N THR A 147 14.29 -0.54 19.56
CA THR A 147 13.27 0.43 19.14
C THR A 147 13.94 1.76 18.80
N ALA A 148 13.39 2.47 17.83
CA ALA A 148 13.76 3.83 17.48
C ALA A 148 13.87 4.72 18.72
N ALA A 149 14.86 5.62 18.74
CA ALA A 149 14.84 6.72 19.69
C ALA A 149 13.54 7.52 19.47
N GLY A 150 12.71 7.67 20.49
CA GLY A 150 11.38 8.27 20.34
C GLY A 150 11.42 9.70 19.79
N GLY A 151 10.27 10.19 19.28
CA GLY A 151 10.13 11.54 18.72
C GLY A 151 9.51 11.52 17.32
N LEU A 152 9.00 12.64 16.84
CA LEU A 152 8.56 12.78 15.45
C LEU A 152 9.75 12.70 14.49
N PRO A 153 9.59 12.19 13.26
CA PRO A 153 10.65 12.25 12.26
C PRO A 153 11.00 13.72 11.94
N PRO A 154 12.30 14.06 11.82
CA PRO A 154 12.73 15.45 11.61
C PRO A 154 12.37 15.98 10.22
N GLU A 155 12.27 15.09 9.23
CA GLU A 155 11.87 15.39 7.86
C GLU A 155 10.45 14.87 7.59
N PRO A 156 9.68 15.51 6.69
CA PRO A 156 8.41 14.97 6.22
C PRO A 156 8.59 13.55 5.68
N TYR A 157 7.68 12.65 6.08
CA TYR A 157 7.64 11.29 5.59
C TYR A 157 6.46 11.14 4.62
N ALA A 158 6.71 10.54 3.46
CA ALA A 158 5.66 10.27 2.48
C ALA A 158 5.97 9.01 1.68
N ASP A 159 4.94 8.20 1.46
CA ASP A 159 4.95 7.05 0.58
C ASP A 159 4.22 7.36 -0.71
N ASP A 160 4.82 7.00 -1.85
CA ASP A 160 4.06 6.86 -3.09
C ASP A 160 3.14 5.65 -3.00
N ILE A 161 1.88 5.85 -3.37
CA ILE A 161 0.86 4.81 -3.35
C ILE A 161 0.33 4.57 -4.75
N ARG A 162 0.07 3.30 -5.05
CA ARG A 162 -0.62 2.84 -6.25
C ARG A 162 -1.40 1.58 -5.90
N ILE A 163 -2.73 1.69 -5.91
CA ILE A 163 -3.64 0.63 -5.48
C ILE A 163 -4.66 0.40 -6.58
N PHE A 164 -5.01 -0.86 -6.81
CA PHE A 164 -6.07 -1.25 -7.74
C PHE A 164 -7.16 -2.02 -7.02
N PHE A 165 -8.41 -1.68 -7.34
CA PHE A 165 -9.59 -2.38 -6.84
C PHE A 165 -10.79 -2.09 -7.75
N PRO A 166 -11.74 -3.01 -7.88
CA PRO A 166 -12.92 -2.81 -8.70
C PRO A 166 -13.99 -1.99 -7.97
N SER A 167 -14.71 -1.13 -8.69
CA SER A 167 -15.91 -0.51 -8.12
C SER A 167 -17.07 -1.51 -7.96
N ASP A 168 -17.13 -2.55 -8.81
CA ASP A 168 -18.06 -3.68 -8.68
C ASP A 168 -17.29 -5.02 -8.58
N PRO A 169 -17.22 -5.62 -7.38
CA PRO A 169 -16.59 -6.93 -7.18
C PRO A 169 -17.17 -8.07 -8.03
N SER A 170 -18.38 -7.93 -8.57
CA SER A 170 -19.01 -8.92 -9.45
C SER A 170 -18.42 -8.89 -10.86
N HIS A 171 -17.85 -7.75 -11.28
CA HIS A 171 -17.22 -7.53 -12.59
C HIS A 171 -15.84 -6.89 -12.39
N PRO A 172 -14.90 -7.60 -11.72
CA PRO A 172 -13.69 -6.99 -11.20
C PRO A 172 -12.75 -6.50 -12.31
N HIS A 173 -12.71 -7.21 -13.44
CA HIS A 173 -11.90 -6.85 -14.58
C HIS A 173 -12.34 -5.53 -15.21
N ASP A 174 -13.63 -5.44 -15.60
CA ASP A 174 -14.19 -4.31 -16.36
C ASP A 174 -14.33 -3.03 -15.53
N THR A 175 -14.49 -3.18 -14.21
CA THR A 175 -14.76 -2.07 -13.29
C THR A 175 -13.55 -1.64 -12.46
N MET A 176 -12.34 -2.05 -12.87
CA MET A 176 -11.10 -1.76 -12.16
C MET A 176 -10.82 -0.26 -12.08
N LEU A 177 -10.52 0.21 -10.86
CA LEU A 177 -10.04 1.55 -10.58
C LEU A 177 -8.56 1.51 -10.20
N GLU A 178 -7.85 2.57 -10.52
CA GLU A 178 -6.49 2.85 -10.06
C GLU A 178 -6.51 4.11 -9.20
N VAL A 179 -5.96 4.01 -7.99
CA VAL A 179 -5.68 5.15 -7.12
C VAL A 179 -4.18 5.32 -7.02
N THR A 180 -3.68 6.50 -7.38
CA THR A 180 -2.27 6.89 -7.24
C THR A 180 -2.14 8.15 -6.41
N GLY A 181 -1.04 8.31 -5.69
CA GLY A 181 -0.87 9.48 -4.84
C GLY A 181 0.28 9.39 -3.86
N LYS A 182 0.19 10.19 -2.80
CA LYS A 182 1.11 10.16 -1.67
C LYS A 182 0.34 10.13 -0.35
N VAL A 183 0.79 9.30 0.59
CA VAL A 183 0.30 9.27 1.97
C VAL A 183 1.45 9.52 2.92
N GLY A 184 1.27 10.33 3.94
CA GLY A 184 2.40 10.74 4.76
C GLY A 184 2.06 11.55 6.00
N ILE A 185 3.12 11.98 6.67
CA ILE A 185 3.08 12.88 7.81
C ILE A 185 4.10 14.01 7.65
N LYS A 186 3.73 15.18 8.14
CA LYS A 186 4.61 16.35 8.21
C LYS A 186 4.65 16.85 9.65
N ALA A 187 5.81 16.71 10.29
CA ALA A 187 6.01 17.17 11.66
C ALA A 187 6.10 18.71 11.72
N GLU A 188 5.43 19.30 12.70
CA GLU A 188 5.38 20.73 12.96
C GLU A 188 5.45 20.98 14.47
N GLY A 189 6.68 21.19 14.98
CA GLY A 189 6.93 21.32 16.42
C GLY A 189 6.62 20.03 17.17
N GLY A 190 5.69 20.10 18.13
CA GLY A 190 5.23 18.93 18.90
C GLY A 190 4.06 18.19 18.25
N SER A 191 3.63 18.57 17.05
CA SER A 191 2.46 18.01 16.38
C SER A 191 2.84 17.52 14.99
N TYR A 192 1.94 16.82 14.30
CA TYR A 192 2.11 16.58 12.87
C TYR A 192 0.78 16.64 12.13
N THR A 193 0.85 16.94 10.84
CA THR A 193 -0.26 16.81 9.91
C THR A 193 -0.11 15.49 9.15
N SER A 194 -1.12 14.63 9.25
CA SER A 194 -1.29 13.47 8.37
C SER A 194 -1.97 13.93 7.08
N PHE A 195 -1.51 13.41 5.94
CA PHE A 195 -2.08 13.74 4.64
C PHE A 195 -2.20 12.51 3.74
N PHE A 196 -3.22 12.53 2.90
CA PHE A 196 -3.41 11.62 1.79
C PHE A 196 -3.85 12.43 0.56
N ASP A 197 -2.92 12.65 -0.35
CA ASP A 197 -3.12 13.33 -1.62
C ASP A 197 -3.24 12.29 -2.73
N TYR A 198 -4.34 12.26 -3.46
CA TYR A 198 -4.55 11.22 -4.45
C TYR A 198 -5.23 11.68 -5.73
N SER A 199 -5.10 10.83 -6.74
CA SER A 199 -5.91 10.83 -7.94
C SER A 199 -6.46 9.43 -8.21
N ALA A 200 -7.71 9.36 -8.64
CA ALA A 200 -8.41 8.13 -8.94
C ALA A 200 -8.99 8.16 -10.36
N ARG A 201 -8.92 7.03 -11.05
CA ARG A 201 -9.43 6.87 -12.41
C ARG A 201 -9.76 5.41 -12.72
N PRO A 202 -10.60 5.15 -13.74
CA PRO A 202 -10.67 3.82 -14.35
C PRO A 202 -9.28 3.39 -14.85
N TYR A 203 -8.95 2.11 -14.68
CA TYR A 203 -7.64 1.59 -15.02
C TYR A 203 -7.54 1.24 -16.51
N LYS A 204 -6.52 1.80 -17.20
CA LYS A 204 -6.24 1.58 -18.63
C LYS A 204 -7.49 1.68 -19.52
N ASP A 205 -7.84 0.60 -20.20
CA ASP A 205 -8.92 0.43 -21.17
C ASP A 205 -10.19 -0.19 -20.57
N ARG A 206 -10.38 -0.07 -19.25
CA ARG A 206 -11.53 -0.60 -18.50
C ARG A 206 -12.44 0.57 -18.06
N PRO A 207 -13.29 1.11 -18.95
CA PRO A 207 -14.01 2.36 -18.73
C PRO A 207 -15.19 2.24 -17.74
N ASP A 208 -15.60 1.01 -17.39
CA ASP A 208 -16.80 0.77 -16.59
C ASP A 208 -16.57 0.96 -15.09
N GLY A 209 -15.33 1.26 -14.67
CA GLY A 209 -15.00 1.63 -13.29
C GLY A 209 -15.65 2.96 -12.87
N ARG A 210 -16.40 2.94 -11.77
CA ARG A 210 -17.17 4.10 -11.27
C ARG A 210 -16.67 4.57 -9.92
N LEU A 211 -16.11 5.78 -9.87
CA LEU A 211 -15.58 6.36 -8.64
C LEU A 211 -16.69 6.58 -7.60
N GLU A 212 -17.87 7.02 -8.04
CA GLU A 212 -19.03 7.29 -7.17
C GLU A 212 -19.59 6.05 -6.45
N ASP A 213 -19.25 4.85 -6.92
CA ASP A 213 -19.62 3.59 -6.28
C ASP A 213 -18.66 3.19 -5.14
N VAL A 214 -17.64 4.02 -4.86
CA VAL A 214 -16.64 3.78 -3.82
C VAL A 214 -16.63 4.90 -2.79
N MET A 215 -16.49 4.53 -1.52
CA MET A 215 -16.25 5.42 -0.40
C MET A 215 -14.87 5.17 0.22
N ILE A 216 -14.25 6.21 0.74
CA ILE A 216 -13.06 6.15 1.59
C ILE A 216 -13.52 6.30 3.05
N ALA A 217 -13.15 5.37 3.92
CA ALA A 217 -13.45 5.39 5.34
C ALA A 217 -12.17 5.21 6.19
N PRO A 218 -11.91 6.06 7.19
CA PRO A 218 -10.78 5.90 8.09
C PRO A 218 -11.00 4.73 9.06
N SER A 219 -9.93 4.05 9.42
CA SER A 219 -9.90 3.06 10.51
C SER A 219 -8.58 3.15 11.27
N PHE A 220 -8.62 3.71 12.47
CA PHE A 220 -7.42 4.04 13.24
C PHE A 220 -7.33 3.29 14.58
N GLY A 221 -8.03 2.15 14.70
CA GLY A 221 -8.17 1.40 15.95
C GLY A 221 -9.29 1.91 16.86
N LYS A 222 -9.80 1.05 17.75
CA LYS A 222 -10.78 1.44 18.78
C LYS A 222 -10.10 2.33 19.82
N ASP A 223 -10.80 3.35 20.32
CA ASP A 223 -10.32 4.28 21.36
C ASP A 223 -9.09 5.11 20.97
N SER A 224 -8.90 5.31 19.67
CA SER A 224 -7.75 5.99 19.12
C SER A 224 -7.95 7.51 19.05
N PRO A 225 -7.00 8.33 19.54
CA PRO A 225 -7.09 9.80 19.45
C PRO A 225 -7.09 10.30 18.00
N PHE A 226 -6.73 9.45 17.03
CA PHE A 226 -6.71 9.81 15.61
C PHE A 226 -8.11 9.96 15.03
N LEU A 227 -9.10 9.20 15.51
CA LEU A 227 -10.46 9.33 14.99
C LEU A 227 -11.03 10.70 15.35
N ASP A 228 -10.87 11.14 16.59
CA ASP A 228 -11.31 12.47 17.02
C ASP A 228 -10.57 13.58 16.28
N ALA A 229 -9.24 13.46 16.15
CA ALA A 229 -8.42 14.40 15.39
C ALA A 229 -8.84 14.50 13.91
N PHE A 230 -9.14 13.36 13.29
CA PHE A 230 -9.66 13.29 11.94
C PHE A 230 -11.02 13.97 11.84
N MET A 231 -11.97 13.59 12.69
CA MET A 231 -13.34 14.10 12.71
C MET A 231 -13.44 15.60 13.00
N ALA A 232 -12.43 16.20 13.63
CA ALA A 232 -12.35 17.65 13.83
C ALA A 232 -12.24 18.45 12.52
N SER A 233 -11.71 17.84 11.45
CA SER A 233 -11.50 18.50 10.14
C SER A 233 -12.15 17.76 8.97
N ASN A 234 -12.76 16.59 9.22
CA ASN A 234 -13.21 15.67 8.17
C ASN A 234 -14.59 15.08 8.44
N LYS A 235 -15.21 14.55 7.38
CA LYS A 235 -16.43 13.72 7.47
C LYS A 235 -16.06 12.27 7.79
N PRO A 236 -16.98 11.45 8.36
CA PRO A 236 -16.70 10.05 8.68
C PRO A 236 -16.32 9.20 7.45
N SER A 237 -16.76 9.60 6.26
CA SER A 237 -16.39 8.99 5.00
C SER A 237 -16.49 10.00 3.85
N TYR A 238 -15.85 9.67 2.74
CA TYR A 238 -15.84 10.45 1.51
C TYR A 238 -16.24 9.57 0.34
N THR A 239 -17.06 10.05 -0.58
CA THR A 239 -17.15 9.42 -1.91
C THR A 239 -15.79 9.60 -2.61
N LEU A 240 -15.31 8.56 -3.31
CA LEU A 240 -14.06 8.63 -4.04
C LEU A 240 -14.20 9.64 -5.19
N GLU A 241 -13.33 10.64 -5.21
CA GLU A 241 -13.31 11.68 -6.23
C GLU A 241 -12.13 11.47 -7.19
N LYS A 242 -12.15 12.13 -8.35
CA LYS A 242 -11.03 12.03 -9.31
C LYS A 242 -9.71 12.50 -8.72
N ARG A 243 -9.75 13.51 -7.86
CA ARG A 243 -8.61 14.06 -7.11
C ARG A 243 -9.12 14.65 -5.81
N ALA A 244 -8.47 14.34 -4.70
CA ALA A 244 -8.74 14.99 -3.43
C ALA A 244 -7.51 14.92 -2.51
N THR A 245 -7.61 15.68 -1.43
CA THR A 245 -6.66 15.71 -0.33
C THR A 245 -7.43 15.47 0.95
N ILE A 246 -7.02 14.48 1.74
CA ILE A 246 -7.54 14.24 3.09
C ILE A 246 -6.43 14.59 4.07
N THR A 247 -6.69 15.52 4.99
CA THR A 247 -5.70 15.98 5.97
C THR A 247 -6.31 16.10 7.35
N PHE A 248 -5.52 15.81 8.38
CA PHE A 248 -5.87 16.11 9.76
C PHE A 248 -4.60 16.27 10.60
N THR A 249 -4.72 16.98 11.71
CA THR A 249 -3.59 17.28 12.59
C THR A 249 -3.70 16.50 13.88
N VAL A 250 -2.61 15.86 14.28
CA VAL A 250 -2.45 15.19 15.56
C VAL A 250 -1.57 16.06 16.44
N SER A 251 -2.14 16.51 17.55
CA SER A 251 -1.45 17.37 18.50
C SER A 251 -0.67 16.55 19.53
N GLY A 252 0.48 17.08 19.96
CA GLY A 252 1.23 16.54 21.09
C GLY A 252 2.33 17.50 21.55
N SER A 253 3.39 16.96 22.15
CA SER A 253 4.56 17.74 22.59
C SER A 253 5.85 17.31 21.90
N ALA A 254 6.74 18.28 21.69
CA ALA A 254 8.05 18.06 21.07
C ALA A 254 8.98 17.22 21.97
N ASP A 255 8.78 17.28 23.29
CA ASP A 255 9.58 16.54 24.27
C ASP A 255 9.06 15.12 24.51
N HIS A 256 7.91 14.77 23.92
CA HIS A 256 7.31 13.46 24.12
C HIS A 256 7.90 12.39 23.21
N LYS A 257 7.67 11.14 23.61
CA LYS A 257 7.94 9.98 22.76
C LYS A 257 6.74 9.75 21.85
N TRP A 258 7.07 9.42 20.61
CA TRP A 258 6.09 9.10 19.57
C TRP A 258 6.32 7.68 19.09
N GLN A 259 5.25 6.90 18.98
CA GLN A 259 5.29 5.51 18.53
C GLN A 259 4.46 5.31 17.28
N SER A 260 4.99 4.54 16.32
CA SER A 260 4.25 4.10 15.14
C SER A 260 3.09 3.22 15.53
N VAL A 261 1.92 3.53 14.98
CA VAL A 261 0.69 2.75 15.15
C VAL A 261 0.03 2.55 13.81
N GLU A 262 -0.76 1.49 13.68
CA GLU A 262 -1.45 1.22 12.43
C GLU A 262 -2.70 2.08 12.27
N GLY A 263 -2.85 2.63 11.08
CA GLY A 263 -4.09 3.20 10.60
C GLY A 263 -4.31 2.81 9.15
N PHE A 264 -5.56 2.82 8.72
CA PHE A 264 -5.94 2.50 7.35
C PHE A 264 -6.97 3.49 6.83
N TYR A 265 -6.91 3.73 5.53
CA TYR A 265 -8.09 4.13 4.76
C TYR A 265 -8.62 2.90 4.03
N TYR A 266 -9.87 2.53 4.32
CA TYR A 266 -10.58 1.51 3.57
C TYR A 266 -11.29 2.13 2.37
N PHE A 267 -11.12 1.51 1.21
CA PHE A 267 -11.98 1.73 0.05
C PHE A 267 -13.15 0.75 0.17
N VAL A 268 -14.36 1.26 0.17
CA VAL A 268 -15.58 0.52 0.52
C VAL A 268 -16.61 0.71 -0.59
N ASN A 269 -17.26 -0.36 -1.03
CA ASN A 269 -18.37 -0.25 -1.96
C ASN A 269 -19.54 0.50 -1.30
N SER A 270 -19.99 1.59 -1.91
CA SER A 270 -20.99 2.49 -1.33
C SER A 270 -22.37 1.86 -1.15
N LYS A 271 -22.68 0.78 -1.89
CA LYS A 271 -23.97 0.08 -1.87
C LYS A 271 -23.97 -1.11 -0.93
N SER A 272 -22.93 -1.93 -0.96
CA SER A 272 -22.85 -3.18 -0.17
C SER A 272 -22.13 -3.02 1.16
N GLY A 273 -21.32 -1.97 1.34
CA GLY A 273 -20.45 -1.81 2.50
C GLY A 273 -19.24 -2.76 2.51
N GLN A 274 -19.02 -3.53 1.44
CA GLN A 274 -17.88 -4.43 1.31
C GLN A 274 -16.57 -3.64 1.18
N VAL A 275 -15.52 -4.04 1.90
CA VAL A 275 -14.16 -3.50 1.71
C VAL A 275 -13.62 -4.00 0.37
N LEU A 276 -13.14 -3.07 -0.44
CA LEU A 276 -12.58 -3.27 -1.79
C LEU A 276 -11.07 -3.25 -1.79
N SER A 277 -10.45 -2.53 -0.86
CA SER A 277 -9.01 -2.51 -0.60
C SER A 277 -8.73 -1.71 0.69
N ALA A 278 -7.52 -1.85 1.24
CA ALA A 278 -7.02 -0.98 2.31
C ALA A 278 -5.74 -0.26 1.90
N LEU A 279 -5.57 0.99 2.36
CA LEU A 279 -4.34 1.75 2.28
C LEU A 279 -3.81 1.96 3.70
N PRO A 280 -2.62 1.44 4.06
CA PRO A 280 -1.96 1.81 5.31
C PRO A 280 -1.65 3.30 5.35
N VAL A 281 -1.85 3.91 6.52
CA VAL A 281 -1.58 5.31 6.79
C VAL A 281 -0.53 5.37 7.90
N PRO A 282 0.60 6.08 7.70
CA PRO A 282 1.58 6.29 8.76
C PRO A 282 0.95 7.16 9.85
N LEU A 283 0.78 6.58 11.04
CA LEU A 283 0.31 7.30 12.22
C LEU A 283 1.35 7.16 13.33
N LEU A 284 1.55 8.25 14.06
CA LEU A 284 2.39 8.32 15.24
C LEU A 284 1.51 8.70 16.44
N GLN A 285 1.50 7.86 17.47
CA GLN A 285 0.85 8.14 18.73
C GLN A 285 1.82 8.84 19.68
N ASP A 286 1.38 9.96 20.25
CA ASP A 286 2.05 10.54 21.41
C ASP A 286 1.87 9.60 22.61
N THR A 287 2.97 9.04 23.10
CA THR A 287 2.99 8.15 24.27
C THR A 287 3.52 8.88 25.48
N GLY A 288 3.24 10.18 25.60
CA GLY A 288 3.70 11.10 26.63
C GLY A 288 3.95 10.45 28.00
N LYS A 289 5.01 10.90 28.65
CA LYS A 289 5.17 10.76 30.10
C LYS A 289 4.82 12.09 30.74
#